data_AF-A0A9E4D9R4-F1
#
_entry.id   AF-A0A9E4D9R4-F1
#
_cell.length_a   1.000
_cell.length_b   1.000
_cell.length_c   1.000
_cell.angle_alpha   90.00
_cell.angle_beta   90.00
_cell.angle_gamma   90.00
#
_symmetry.space_group_name_H-M   'P 1'
#
loop_
_entity.id
_entity.type
_entity.pdbx_description
1 polymer ?
#
loop_
_entity_poly.entity_id
_entity_poly.type
_entity_poly.pdbx_seq_one_letter_code
_entity_poly.pdbx_strand_id
1 'polypeptide(L)'
;ILKEFHVDQPSEYFTDYCRRYTDMPLAVRLERRADGRLVPERFLRASDLGGLGEANNPEWKTLAWDETSGELTVPNGSVGFRWGEKGKWNIEAKDSAGRATQLRLSLAAANDGIEAVSFPYFGGIRHERWTAAPHADVLERNVPVRRLTLADGREWAIATVYDLLLAQYGVDRGFGGGNVTADYDADVPGTPAWQERITGVPRAEVIEIAREFAHTADKTRGRSMIIVGAGMNHWFHNDMNYRGLINMLMMCGCVGQTGGGWAHYVGQEKLRPQTGWQPLAFALDWSRPPRQMNGTSFFYFNSDQWRYEKLVAQDLLSPLADPAKYPGSLVDFNLRAVRMGWLPSAPQLNRNPLEITRAAAEAGAEPAAWALEQLKSGQLDFAYADPDAPQNFPRVMFIWRSNLLGSSGKGHEYMLRHMLGTRHGLQGKDLGEIGAVKPQDVAWRDQAPEGKLDLLVTLDFRMCTTALYSDIVLPTATWYEKDDMNTSDMHPFIHPLSKAVDPVWESRSDW
;
A
#
# COMPACT_ATOMS: atom_id res chain seq x y z
N ILE A 1 19.51 16.03 -6.12
CA ILE A 1 18.97 16.37 -4.78
C ILE A 1 19.86 15.83 -3.67
N LEU A 2 19.89 14.52 -3.39
CA LEU A 2 20.70 13.95 -2.30
C LEU A 2 22.19 14.31 -2.40
N LYS A 3 22.81 14.12 -3.58
CA LYS A 3 24.21 14.47 -3.79
C LYS A 3 24.51 15.92 -3.41
N GLU A 4 23.83 16.87 -4.05
CA GLU A 4 24.16 18.29 -3.89
C GLU A 4 23.68 18.91 -2.57
N PHE A 5 22.46 18.60 -2.12
CA PHE A 5 21.81 19.29 -0.98
C PHE A 5 21.83 18.51 0.34
N HIS A 6 22.33 17.27 0.34
CA HIS A 6 22.44 16.43 1.55
C HIS A 6 23.86 15.92 1.81
N VAL A 7 24.71 15.82 0.78
CA VAL A 7 26.10 15.33 0.90
C VAL A 7 27.11 16.44 0.65
N ASP A 8 27.14 17.01 -0.55
CA ASP A 8 28.17 17.95 -0.99
C ASP A 8 28.01 19.32 -0.30
N GLN A 9 26.78 19.85 -0.25
CA GLN A 9 26.42 21.10 0.43
C GLN A 9 25.11 20.92 1.21
N PRO A 10 25.16 20.31 2.41
CA PRO A 10 23.96 20.00 3.17
C PRO A 10 23.12 21.26 3.47
N SER A 11 21.87 21.28 3.01
CA SER A 11 20.91 22.31 3.38
C SER A 11 20.53 22.15 4.86
N GLU A 12 20.63 23.22 5.63
CA GLU A 12 20.22 23.24 7.04
C GLU A 12 18.73 22.87 7.17
N TYR A 13 17.90 23.45 6.30
CA TYR A 13 16.45 23.22 6.31
C TYR A 13 16.10 21.77 5.98
N PHE A 14 16.68 21.20 4.92
CA PHE A 14 16.38 19.81 4.53
C PHE A 14 16.89 18.81 5.55
N THR A 15 18.08 19.05 6.11
CA THR A 15 18.69 18.20 7.13
C THR A 15 17.82 18.16 8.38
N ASP A 16 17.40 19.32 8.91
CA ASP A 16 16.52 19.40 10.07
C ASP A 16 15.14 18.79 9.79
N TYR A 17 14.56 19.06 8.62
CA TYR A 17 13.28 18.47 8.22
C TYR A 17 13.34 16.94 8.23
N CYS A 18 14.31 16.36 7.53
CA CYS A 18 14.44 14.91 7.41
C CYS A 18 14.71 14.26 8.77
N ARG A 19 15.49 14.93 9.62
CA ARG A 19 15.78 14.47 10.99
C ARG A 19 14.52 14.32 11.85
N ARG A 20 13.56 15.24 11.73
CA ARG A 20 12.41 15.33 12.64
C ARG A 20 11.14 14.69 12.09
N TYR A 21 10.98 14.68 10.77
CA TYR A 21 9.70 14.36 10.14
C TYR A 21 9.73 13.14 9.22
N THR A 22 10.83 12.39 9.23
CA THR A 22 10.97 11.15 8.46
C THR A 22 11.51 10.03 9.34
N ASP A 23 11.50 8.81 8.80
CA ASP A 23 12.15 7.64 9.39
C ASP A 23 13.64 7.54 9.05
N MET A 24 14.21 8.52 8.32
CA MET A 24 15.63 8.54 7.95
C MET A 24 16.62 8.30 9.11
N PRO A 25 16.46 8.87 10.33
CA PRO A 25 17.38 8.59 11.43
C PRO A 25 17.14 7.22 12.11
N LEU A 26 16.05 6.52 11.79
CA LEU A 26 15.70 5.29 12.47
C LEU A 26 16.62 4.13 12.05
N ALA A 27 16.93 3.29 13.03
CA ALA A 27 17.84 2.17 12.91
C ALA A 27 17.16 0.96 12.25
N VAL A 28 17.85 0.34 11.29
CA VAL A 28 17.44 -0.87 10.57
C VAL A 28 18.50 -1.94 10.82
N ARG A 29 18.07 -3.12 11.28
CA ARG A 29 18.98 -4.25 11.45
C ARG A 29 19.22 -4.93 10.10
N LEU A 30 20.47 -5.34 9.89
CA LEU A 30 20.91 -5.99 8.67
C LEU A 30 21.14 -7.48 8.93
N GLU A 31 20.47 -8.32 8.15
CA GLU A 31 20.56 -9.77 8.27
C GLU A 31 21.65 -10.30 7.34
N ARG A 32 22.61 -11.03 7.89
CA ARG A 32 23.55 -11.83 7.08
C ARG A 32 22.86 -13.13 6.68
N ARG A 33 22.58 -13.29 5.39
CA ARG A 33 21.95 -14.48 4.82
C ARG A 33 22.96 -15.64 4.72
N ALA A 34 22.43 -16.85 4.53
CA ALA A 34 23.25 -18.06 4.42
C ALA A 34 24.21 -18.06 3.22
N ASP A 35 23.90 -17.29 2.17
CA ASP A 35 24.75 -17.07 1.00
C ASP A 35 25.84 -16.00 1.23
N GLY A 36 25.93 -15.43 2.44
CA GLY A 36 26.92 -14.43 2.83
C GLY A 36 26.47 -12.98 2.63
N ARG A 37 25.40 -12.72 1.88
CA ARG A 37 24.90 -11.36 1.60
C ARG A 37 24.35 -10.70 2.85
N LEU A 38 24.56 -9.40 2.97
CA LEU A 38 23.97 -8.58 4.02
C LEU A 38 22.79 -7.81 3.45
N VAL A 39 21.59 -8.00 4.02
CA VAL A 39 20.34 -7.40 3.51
C VAL A 39 19.63 -6.57 4.58
N PRO A 40 19.00 -5.43 4.24
CA PRO A 40 18.10 -4.74 5.16
C PRO A 40 16.93 -5.66 5.52
N GLU A 41 16.64 -5.82 6.80
CA GLU A 41 15.54 -6.68 7.27
C GLU A 41 14.36 -5.84 7.77
N ARG A 42 14.38 -5.46 9.06
CA ARG A 42 13.35 -4.64 9.69
C ARG A 42 13.96 -3.55 10.55
N PHE A 43 13.17 -2.55 10.92
CA PHE A 43 13.55 -1.59 11.95
C PHE A 43 13.97 -2.30 13.24
N LEU A 44 15.03 -1.81 13.88
CA LEU A 44 15.41 -2.17 15.23
C LEU A 44 14.34 -1.64 16.21
N ARG A 45 13.92 -2.48 17.15
CA ARG A 45 12.86 -2.19 18.11
C ARG A 45 13.40 -2.19 19.54
N ALA A 46 12.75 -1.47 20.44
CA ALA A 46 13.14 -1.44 21.86
C ALA A 46 13.19 -2.85 22.48
N SER A 47 12.26 -3.74 22.09
CA SER A 47 12.24 -5.15 22.51
C SER A 47 13.49 -5.93 22.13
N ASP A 48 14.17 -5.54 21.04
CA ASP A 48 15.40 -6.21 20.60
C ASP A 48 16.56 -5.98 21.57
N LEU A 49 16.44 -5.03 22.49
CA LEU A 49 17.42 -4.65 23.51
C LEU A 49 16.84 -4.71 24.92
N GLY A 50 15.93 -5.66 25.18
CA GLY A 50 15.33 -5.85 26.50
C GLY A 50 14.33 -4.77 26.90
N GLY A 51 13.78 -4.02 25.93
CA GLY A 51 12.72 -3.03 26.12
C GLY A 51 13.22 -1.60 26.34
N LEU A 52 14.48 -1.38 26.73
CA LEU A 52 15.06 -0.04 26.97
C LEU A 52 14.20 0.85 27.89
N GLY A 53 13.65 0.27 28.95
CA GLY A 53 12.76 0.98 29.89
C GLY A 53 11.30 1.12 29.42
N GLU A 54 10.97 0.64 28.21
CA GLU A 54 9.61 0.65 27.69
C GLU A 54 8.87 -0.65 28.05
N ALA A 55 7.99 -0.57 29.06
CA ALA A 55 7.15 -1.70 29.46
C ALA A 55 5.95 -1.92 28.53
N ASN A 56 5.42 -0.85 27.92
CA ASN A 56 4.27 -0.92 27.01
C ASN A 56 4.75 -0.99 25.55
N ASN A 57 4.28 -1.99 24.80
CA ASN A 57 4.55 -2.19 23.37
C ASN A 57 6.00 -1.95 22.89
N PRO A 58 7.05 -2.46 23.57
CA PRO A 58 8.44 -2.25 23.16
C PRO A 58 8.77 -2.77 21.76
N GLU A 59 8.03 -3.77 21.27
CA GLU A 59 8.13 -4.33 19.92
C GLU A 59 7.61 -3.38 18.82
N TRP A 60 6.88 -2.33 19.19
CA TRP A 60 6.31 -1.32 18.29
C TRP A 60 7.01 0.05 18.38
N LYS A 61 8.15 0.12 19.08
CA LYS A 61 8.92 1.34 19.29
C LYS A 61 10.26 1.27 18.57
N THR A 62 10.44 2.10 17.55
CA THR A 62 11.66 2.18 16.74
C THR A 62 12.77 2.96 17.45
N LEU A 63 14.02 2.64 17.14
CA LEU A 63 15.19 3.25 17.78
C LEU A 63 15.98 4.15 16.82
N ALA A 64 16.68 5.12 17.37
CA ALA A 64 17.61 5.98 16.64
C ALA A 64 18.78 6.38 17.55
N TRP A 65 19.93 6.72 16.98
CA TRP A 65 21.04 7.30 17.75
C TRP A 65 20.79 8.78 17.98
N ASP A 66 21.13 9.27 19.16
CA ASP A 66 21.18 10.70 19.45
C ASP A 66 22.60 11.25 19.20
N GLU A 67 22.72 12.36 18.46
CA GLU A 67 24.02 12.97 18.15
C GLU A 67 24.69 13.56 19.38
N THR A 68 23.90 14.10 20.31
CA THR A 68 24.39 14.81 21.49
C THR A 68 25.03 13.87 22.50
N SER A 69 24.37 12.75 22.81
CA SER A 69 24.86 11.74 23.75
C SER A 69 25.70 10.65 23.08
N GLY A 70 25.51 10.41 21.77
CA GLY A 70 26.08 9.25 21.07
C GLY A 70 25.38 7.92 21.38
N GLU A 71 24.35 7.95 22.22
CA GLU A 71 23.62 6.78 22.69
C GLU A 71 22.45 6.44 21.76
N LEU A 72 22.04 5.17 21.79
CA LEU A 72 20.79 4.74 21.16
C LEU A 72 19.62 5.13 22.08
N THR A 73 18.55 5.64 21.50
CA THR A 73 17.37 6.11 22.24
C THR A 73 16.06 5.68 21.62
N VAL A 74 14.98 5.78 22.38
CA VAL A 74 13.60 5.55 21.96
C VAL A 74 12.93 6.92 21.72
N PRO A 75 12.94 7.47 20.50
CA PRO A 75 12.24 8.72 20.22
C PRO A 75 10.73 8.57 20.38
N ASN A 76 10.08 9.66 20.79
CA ASN A 76 8.62 9.76 20.80
C ASN A 76 8.01 9.54 19.40
N GLY A 77 6.71 9.22 19.37
CA GLY A 77 5.93 9.24 18.13
C GLY A 77 5.76 7.91 17.40
N SER A 78 6.59 6.91 17.67
CA SER A 78 6.39 5.55 17.14
C SER A 78 5.04 4.96 17.56
N VAL A 79 4.49 4.03 16.76
CA VAL A 79 3.11 3.53 16.94
C VAL A 79 2.89 2.84 18.29
N GLY A 80 3.93 2.29 18.91
CA GLY A 80 3.86 1.72 20.25
C GLY A 80 3.47 2.73 21.35
N PHE A 81 3.64 4.04 21.13
CA PHE A 81 3.18 5.07 22.07
C PHE A 81 1.71 5.47 21.87
N ARG A 82 1.07 5.02 20.78
CA ARG A 82 -0.30 5.43 20.42
C ARG A 82 -1.36 4.74 21.28
N TRP A 83 -1.10 3.50 21.68
CA TRP A 83 -2.04 2.63 22.37
C TRP A 83 -1.40 2.09 23.67
N GLY A 84 -2.22 1.74 24.65
CA GLY A 84 -1.74 1.24 25.96
C GLY A 84 -1.17 2.33 26.90
N GLU A 85 -0.77 3.47 26.36
CA GLU A 85 -0.26 4.63 27.12
C GLU A 85 -0.68 5.98 26.50
N LYS A 86 -0.25 7.11 27.07
CA LYS A 86 -0.57 8.47 26.59
C LYS A 86 0.60 9.43 26.76
N GLY A 87 0.55 10.55 26.02
CA GLY A 87 1.46 11.69 26.18
C GLY A 87 2.74 11.65 25.35
N LYS A 88 3.12 10.48 24.81
CA LYS A 88 4.37 10.29 24.03
C LYS A 88 4.15 10.02 22.54
N TRP A 89 2.89 9.91 22.09
CA TRP A 89 2.56 9.81 20.65
C TRP A 89 2.50 11.21 20.02
N ASN A 90 3.68 11.80 19.83
CA ASN A 90 3.89 13.10 19.21
C ASN A 90 5.26 13.11 18.51
N ILE A 91 5.54 14.15 17.74
CA ILE A 91 6.78 14.33 16.97
C ILE A 91 7.73 15.34 17.63
N GLU A 92 7.59 15.57 18.94
CA GLU A 92 8.56 16.39 19.67
C GLU A 92 9.93 15.72 19.60
N ALA A 93 10.99 16.52 19.46
CA ALA A 93 12.38 16.05 19.44
C ALA A 93 12.84 15.66 20.87
N LYS A 94 12.19 14.63 21.42
CA LYS A 94 12.45 14.07 22.75
C LYS A 94 12.47 12.55 22.69
N ASP A 95 13.25 11.95 23.57
CA ASP A 95 13.12 10.54 23.88
C ASP A 95 11.95 10.26 24.81
N SER A 96 11.69 8.98 25.02
CA SER A 96 10.60 8.49 25.85
C SER A 96 10.77 8.82 27.34
N ALA A 97 11.97 9.21 27.79
CA ALA A 97 12.23 9.73 29.13
C ALA A 97 12.03 11.25 29.23
N GLY A 98 11.73 11.93 28.12
CA GLY A 98 11.48 13.37 28.04
C GLY A 98 12.73 14.21 27.84
N ARG A 99 13.91 13.60 27.65
CA ARG A 99 15.15 14.30 27.34
C ARG A 99 15.10 14.78 25.89
N ALA A 100 15.55 16.00 25.64
CA ALA A 100 15.67 16.54 24.29
C ALA A 100 16.67 15.72 23.47
N THR A 101 16.34 15.43 22.21
CA THR A 101 17.17 14.61 21.32
C THR A 101 17.45 15.33 20.01
N GLN A 102 18.64 15.10 19.48
CA GLN A 102 19.02 15.42 18.11
C GLN A 102 19.37 14.11 17.39
N LEU A 103 18.38 13.47 16.77
CA LEU A 103 18.55 12.13 16.20
C LEU A 103 19.54 12.15 15.03
N ARG A 104 20.51 11.23 15.00
CA ARG A 104 21.55 11.13 13.96
C ARG A 104 20.99 10.57 12.66
N LEU A 105 21.20 11.30 11.56
CA LEU A 105 20.82 10.82 10.23
C LEU A 105 21.79 9.75 9.73
N SER A 106 23.09 10.01 9.75
CA SER A 106 24.11 9.14 9.13
C SER A 106 25.13 8.63 10.14
N LEU A 107 25.54 7.37 10.00
CA LEU A 107 26.60 6.71 10.77
C LEU A 107 28.01 6.94 10.19
N ALA A 108 28.16 7.65 9.07
CA ALA A 108 29.46 7.89 8.42
C ALA A 108 30.60 8.33 9.36
N ALA A 109 30.31 9.21 10.33
CA ALA A 109 31.29 9.71 11.30
C ALA A 109 31.28 8.96 12.65
N ALA A 110 30.43 7.93 12.80
CA ALA A 110 30.23 7.20 14.05
C ALA A 110 29.83 5.74 13.76
N ASN A 111 30.65 5.03 12.98
CA ASN A 111 30.46 3.64 12.59
C ASN A 111 31.56 2.74 13.16
N ASP A 112 31.27 1.44 13.24
CA ASP A 112 32.22 0.39 13.61
C ASP A 112 32.80 -0.31 12.36
N GLY A 113 32.44 0.17 11.16
CA GLY A 113 32.88 -0.38 9.89
C GLY A 113 31.94 -0.02 8.74
N ILE A 114 32.41 -0.34 7.54
CA ILE A 114 31.68 -0.22 6.27
C ILE A 114 31.39 -1.64 5.77
N GLU A 115 30.13 -1.94 5.46
CA GLU A 115 29.71 -3.26 4.97
C GLU A 115 29.05 -3.12 3.59
N ALA A 116 29.26 -4.11 2.73
CA ALA A 116 28.55 -4.23 1.45
C ALA A 116 27.12 -4.75 1.71
N VAL A 117 26.13 -3.89 1.47
CA VAL A 117 24.71 -4.20 1.62
C VAL A 117 24.08 -4.43 0.25
N SER A 118 23.30 -5.50 0.13
CA SER A 118 22.64 -5.91 -1.10
C SER A 118 21.28 -5.24 -1.29
N PHE A 119 21.05 -4.67 -2.47
CA PHE A 119 19.80 -4.03 -2.87
C PHE A 119 19.24 -4.68 -4.15
N PRO A 120 17.91 -4.86 -4.26
CA PRO A 120 17.31 -5.41 -5.47
C PRO A 120 17.28 -4.39 -6.61
N TYR A 121 17.46 -4.87 -7.84
CA TYR A 121 17.39 -4.06 -9.05
C TYR A 121 16.56 -4.76 -10.13
N PHE A 122 15.53 -4.05 -10.61
CA PHE A 122 14.57 -4.58 -11.59
C PHE A 122 14.67 -3.88 -12.95
N GLY A 123 15.44 -2.81 -13.07
CA GLY A 123 15.56 -2.04 -14.33
C GLY A 123 16.24 -2.82 -15.47
N GLY A 124 16.87 -3.95 -15.16
CA GLY A 124 17.49 -4.86 -16.13
C GLY A 124 16.52 -5.86 -16.78
N ILE A 125 15.29 -5.99 -16.26
CA ILE A 125 14.28 -6.92 -16.78
C ILE A 125 13.92 -6.50 -18.21
N ARG A 126 14.17 -7.40 -19.17
CA ARG A 126 13.88 -7.15 -20.58
C ARG A 126 12.38 -7.23 -20.83
N HIS A 127 11.87 -6.28 -21.60
CA HIS A 127 10.48 -6.24 -22.03
C HIS A 127 10.41 -5.83 -23.50
N GLU A 128 9.44 -6.35 -24.24
CA GLU A 128 9.32 -6.10 -25.69
C GLU A 128 9.07 -4.63 -26.04
N ARG A 129 8.44 -3.89 -25.11
CA ARG A 129 7.95 -2.52 -25.32
C ARG A 129 8.67 -1.44 -24.51
N TRP A 130 9.55 -1.81 -23.58
CA TRP A 130 10.21 -0.87 -22.67
C TRP A 130 11.72 -1.07 -22.70
N THR A 131 12.46 0.04 -22.65
CA THR A 131 13.91 -0.01 -22.65
C THR A 131 14.42 -0.49 -21.30
N ALA A 132 15.15 -1.62 -21.30
CA ALA A 132 15.87 -2.10 -20.13
C ALA A 132 17.23 -1.40 -19.98
N ALA A 133 17.67 -1.25 -18.74
CA ALA A 133 19.01 -0.82 -18.33
C ALA A 133 19.73 -2.01 -17.65
N PRO A 134 20.50 -2.83 -18.40
CA PRO A 134 21.09 -4.04 -17.86
C PRO A 134 22.16 -3.77 -16.81
N HIS A 135 21.93 -4.26 -15.59
CA HIS A 135 22.90 -4.39 -14.50
C HIS A 135 22.62 -5.71 -13.76
N ALA A 136 23.40 -6.04 -12.73
CA ALA A 136 23.09 -7.17 -11.88
C ALA A 136 21.75 -6.96 -11.13
N ASP A 137 20.97 -8.03 -10.97
CA ASP A 137 19.68 -7.99 -10.24
C ASP A 137 19.87 -7.67 -8.74
N VAL A 138 21.09 -7.85 -8.24
CA VAL A 138 21.49 -7.46 -6.89
C VAL A 138 22.66 -6.49 -6.98
N LEU A 139 22.47 -5.29 -6.43
CA LEU A 139 23.49 -4.25 -6.35
C LEU A 139 24.06 -4.22 -4.93
N GLU A 140 25.35 -4.55 -4.79
CA GLU A 140 26.06 -4.36 -3.53
C GLU A 140 26.60 -2.94 -3.43
N ARG A 141 26.32 -2.29 -2.30
CA ARG A 141 26.73 -0.91 -2.02
C ARG A 141 27.20 -0.78 -0.58
N ASN A 142 28.29 -0.06 -0.38
CA ASN A 142 28.91 0.10 0.92
C ASN A 142 28.14 1.06 1.82
N VAL A 143 27.80 0.61 3.02
CA VAL A 143 26.99 1.34 4.02
C VAL A 143 27.75 1.38 5.35
N PRO A 144 27.84 2.54 6.04
CA PRO A 144 28.40 2.61 7.38
C PRO A 144 27.46 1.94 8.39
N VAL A 145 28.01 1.07 9.25
CA VAL A 145 27.22 0.30 10.21
C VAL A 145 27.73 0.44 11.63
N ARG A 146 26.84 0.27 12.60
CA ARG A 146 27.18 -0.01 14.00
C ARG A 146 26.88 -1.47 14.32
N ARG A 147 27.64 -2.08 15.24
CA ARG A 147 27.41 -3.46 15.69
C ARG A 147 26.80 -3.45 17.08
N LEU A 148 25.71 -4.19 17.25
CA LEU A 148 25.02 -4.34 18.52
C LEU A 148 24.76 -5.82 18.80
N THR A 149 25.04 -6.26 20.02
CA THR A 149 24.53 -7.54 20.52
C THR A 149 23.10 -7.33 21.00
N LEU A 150 22.15 -8.05 20.40
CA LEU A 150 20.74 -7.96 20.74
C LEU A 150 20.39 -8.90 21.91
N ALA A 151 19.16 -8.82 22.41
CA ALA A 151 18.66 -9.63 23.53
C ALA A 151 18.68 -11.15 23.25
N ASP A 152 18.77 -11.56 21.98
CA ASP A 152 18.95 -12.95 21.58
C ASP A 152 20.41 -13.44 21.65
N GLY A 153 21.34 -12.57 22.07
CA GLY A 153 22.77 -12.84 22.20
C GLY A 153 23.55 -12.79 20.89
N ARG A 154 22.90 -12.53 19.75
CA ARG A 154 23.58 -12.41 18.44
C ARG A 154 24.04 -10.98 18.22
N GLU A 155 25.19 -10.83 17.58
CA GLU A 155 25.66 -9.55 17.06
C GLU A 155 25.01 -9.26 15.71
N TRP A 156 24.52 -8.03 15.55
CA TRP A 156 23.87 -7.53 14.34
C TRP A 156 24.56 -6.26 13.85
N ALA A 157 24.73 -6.14 12.54
CA ALA A 157 25.05 -4.88 11.89
C ALA A 157 23.78 -4.04 11.75
N ILE A 158 23.87 -2.76 12.06
CA ILE A 158 22.74 -1.83 12.07
C ILE A 158 23.12 -0.58 11.26
N ALA A 159 22.26 -0.17 10.35
CA ALA A 159 22.38 1.06 9.58
C ALA A 159 21.19 2.00 9.87
N THR A 160 21.27 3.27 9.47
CA THR A 160 20.09 4.14 9.45
C THR A 160 19.37 4.03 8.11
N VAL A 161 18.08 4.36 8.08
CA VAL A 161 17.32 4.48 6.82
C VAL A 161 17.97 5.50 5.88
N TYR A 162 18.53 6.60 6.42
CA TYR A 162 19.23 7.62 5.63
C TYR A 162 20.44 7.06 4.87
N ASP A 163 21.28 6.27 5.54
CA ASP A 163 22.45 5.67 4.91
C ASP A 163 22.03 4.63 3.86
N LEU A 164 21.00 3.82 4.16
CA LEU A 164 20.40 2.88 3.22
C LEU A 164 19.77 3.58 2.01
N LEU A 165 19.16 4.75 2.19
CA LEU A 165 18.55 5.54 1.12
C LEU A 165 19.61 6.13 0.19
N LEU A 166 20.66 6.75 0.74
CA LEU A 166 21.78 7.26 -0.05
C LEU A 166 22.45 6.14 -0.86
N ALA A 167 22.64 4.97 -0.23
CA ALA A 167 23.09 3.78 -0.93
C ALA A 167 22.10 3.35 -2.01
N GLN A 168 20.79 3.25 -1.74
CA GLN A 168 19.79 2.88 -2.75
C GLN A 168 19.77 3.82 -3.97
N TYR A 169 20.12 5.09 -3.81
CA TYR A 169 20.23 6.05 -4.91
C TYR A 169 21.60 6.06 -5.60
N GLY A 170 22.56 5.24 -5.16
CA GLY A 170 23.89 5.14 -5.78
C GLY A 170 24.81 6.33 -5.51
N VAL A 171 24.55 7.10 -4.45
CA VAL A 171 25.34 8.29 -4.11
C VAL A 171 26.69 7.87 -3.52
N ASP A 172 27.79 8.25 -4.20
CA ASP A 172 29.12 8.05 -3.67
C ASP A 172 29.40 8.98 -2.47
N ARG A 173 29.93 8.38 -1.41
CA ARG A 173 30.25 9.03 -0.13
C ARG A 173 31.67 8.73 0.35
N GLY A 174 32.52 8.19 -0.52
CA GLY A 174 33.92 7.89 -0.22
C GLY A 174 34.13 6.57 0.55
N PHE A 175 33.14 5.68 0.57
CA PHE A 175 33.24 4.37 1.24
C PHE A 175 33.81 3.25 0.34
N GLY A 176 34.13 3.57 -0.91
CA GLY A 176 34.52 2.59 -1.92
C GLY A 176 33.39 1.62 -2.29
N GLY A 177 33.73 0.53 -2.96
CA GLY A 177 32.77 -0.45 -3.48
C GLY A 177 32.27 -0.13 -4.88
N GLY A 178 31.36 -0.97 -5.40
CA GLY A 178 30.75 -0.81 -6.72
C GLY A 178 29.37 -0.14 -6.68
N ASN A 179 28.76 0.04 -7.85
CA ASN A 179 27.38 0.52 -8.04
C ASN A 179 27.08 1.91 -7.45
N VAL A 180 28.09 2.73 -7.23
CA VAL A 180 27.97 4.14 -6.80
C VAL A 180 28.82 5.02 -7.72
N THR A 181 28.49 6.30 -7.81
CA THR A 181 29.28 7.27 -8.58
C THR A 181 29.04 8.70 -8.11
N ALA A 182 30.06 9.54 -8.27
CA ALA A 182 29.95 10.99 -8.12
C ALA A 182 29.63 11.70 -9.45
N ASP A 183 29.70 11.00 -10.57
CA ASP A 183 29.48 11.51 -11.92
C ASP A 183 28.06 11.21 -12.41
N TYR A 184 27.34 12.24 -12.85
CA TYR A 184 26.00 12.10 -13.39
C TYR A 184 25.96 11.48 -14.79
N ASP A 185 27.09 11.47 -15.51
CA ASP A 185 27.21 10.89 -16.85
C ASP A 185 27.53 9.39 -16.84
N ALA A 186 27.87 8.84 -15.68
CA ALA A 186 28.13 7.42 -15.51
C ALA A 186 26.82 6.60 -15.49
N ASP A 187 26.75 5.53 -16.27
CA ASP A 187 25.61 4.61 -16.31
C ASP A 187 25.58 3.70 -15.06
N VAL A 188 25.09 4.26 -13.96
CA VAL A 188 24.91 3.58 -12.66
C VAL A 188 23.45 3.74 -12.22
N PRO A 189 22.77 2.68 -11.73
CA PRO A 189 21.39 2.78 -11.28
C PRO A 189 21.16 3.89 -10.26
N GLY A 190 20.26 4.83 -10.61
CA GLY A 190 19.97 6.03 -9.82
C GLY A 190 20.57 7.34 -10.35
N THR A 191 21.39 7.29 -11.41
CA THR A 191 21.98 8.47 -12.06
C THR A 191 21.10 9.06 -13.17
N PRO A 192 21.33 10.33 -13.56
CA PRO A 192 20.73 10.91 -14.76
C PRO A 192 21.05 10.16 -16.06
N ALA A 193 22.28 9.68 -16.27
CA ALA A 193 22.62 8.88 -17.46
C ALA A 193 21.84 7.55 -17.54
N TRP A 194 21.70 6.86 -16.40
CA TRP A 194 20.89 5.65 -16.30
C TRP A 194 19.41 5.92 -16.58
N GLN A 195 18.86 7.01 -16.02
CA GLN A 195 17.47 7.39 -16.23
C GLN A 195 17.19 7.78 -17.68
N GLU A 196 18.09 8.53 -18.34
CA GLU A 196 17.94 8.95 -19.74
C GLU A 196 17.77 7.73 -20.66
N ARG A 197 18.52 6.66 -20.40
CA ARG A 197 18.37 5.39 -21.12
C ARG A 197 16.96 4.79 -20.99
N ILE A 198 16.39 4.80 -19.79
CA ILE A 198 15.11 4.17 -19.50
C ILE A 198 13.94 5.00 -20.02
N THR A 199 13.94 6.31 -19.75
CA THR A 199 12.78 7.16 -20.01
C THR A 199 12.89 7.96 -21.31
N GLY A 200 14.09 8.06 -21.89
CA GLY A 200 14.37 8.90 -23.05
C GLY A 200 14.42 10.41 -22.78
N VAL A 201 14.27 10.85 -21.52
CA VAL A 201 14.33 12.28 -21.15
C VAL A 201 15.79 12.68 -20.97
N PRO A 202 16.28 13.76 -21.63
CA PRO A 202 17.67 14.18 -21.55
C PRO A 202 18.15 14.41 -20.10
N ARG A 203 19.30 13.84 -19.76
CA ARG A 203 19.91 13.95 -18.42
C ARG A 203 20.14 15.39 -18.00
N ALA A 204 20.47 16.27 -18.95
CA ALA A 204 20.72 17.68 -18.70
C ALA A 204 19.46 18.38 -18.15
N GLU A 205 18.29 18.10 -18.74
CA GLU A 205 17.00 18.64 -18.28
C GLU A 205 16.65 18.09 -16.89
N VAL A 206 16.86 16.79 -16.65
CA VAL A 206 16.60 16.16 -15.35
C VAL A 206 17.47 16.76 -14.25
N ILE A 207 18.75 17.00 -14.54
CA ILE A 207 19.69 17.65 -13.61
C ILE A 207 19.25 19.08 -13.31
N GLU A 208 18.92 19.87 -14.34
CA GLU A 208 18.48 21.25 -14.20
C GLU A 208 17.21 21.36 -13.36
N ILE A 209 16.15 20.63 -13.73
CA ILE A 209 14.87 20.65 -13.01
C ILE A 209 15.02 20.15 -11.57
N ALA A 210 15.79 19.08 -11.34
CA ALA A 210 16.04 18.60 -9.97
C ALA A 210 16.76 19.63 -9.10
N ARG A 211 17.69 20.42 -9.68
CA ARG A 211 18.37 21.51 -8.99
C ARG A 211 17.44 22.68 -8.72
N GLU A 212 16.70 23.14 -9.71
CA GLU A 212 15.77 24.27 -9.56
C GLU A 212 14.67 23.97 -8.54
N PHE A 213 14.13 22.75 -8.58
CA PHE A 213 13.12 22.27 -7.65
C PHE A 213 13.64 22.29 -6.20
N ALA A 214 14.83 21.74 -5.97
CA ALA A 214 15.46 21.71 -4.65
C ALA A 214 15.89 23.11 -4.19
N HIS A 215 16.49 23.92 -5.07
CA HIS A 215 16.89 25.29 -4.74
C HIS A 215 15.70 26.16 -4.34
N THR A 216 14.58 26.02 -5.05
CA THR A 216 13.33 26.70 -4.71
C THR A 216 12.84 26.28 -3.34
N ALA A 217 12.79 24.97 -3.06
CA ALA A 217 12.37 24.45 -1.77
C ALA A 217 13.30 24.91 -0.63
N ASP A 218 14.61 24.94 -0.83
CA ASP A 218 15.58 25.38 0.17
C ASP A 218 15.36 26.86 0.52
N LYS A 219 15.32 27.73 -0.50
CA LYS A 219 15.10 29.18 -0.35
C LYS A 219 13.76 29.52 0.30
N THR A 220 12.74 28.73 0.01
CA THR A 220 11.36 29.04 0.41
C THR A 220 10.87 28.24 1.59
N ARG A 221 11.73 27.37 2.16
CA ARG A 221 11.39 26.41 3.21
C ARG A 221 10.20 25.51 2.81
N GLY A 222 10.38 24.81 1.70
CA GLY A 222 9.52 23.71 1.26
C GLY A 222 8.43 24.08 0.26
N ARG A 223 8.43 25.27 -0.37
CA ARG A 223 7.38 25.68 -1.34
C ARG A 223 7.64 25.18 -2.77
N SER A 224 7.91 23.88 -2.90
CA SER A 224 7.90 23.16 -4.17
C SER A 224 6.85 22.05 -4.09
N MET A 225 6.04 21.90 -5.15
CA MET A 225 4.88 21.01 -5.15
C MET A 225 4.88 20.13 -6.40
N ILE A 226 4.39 18.91 -6.26
CA ILE A 226 4.13 18.02 -7.40
C ILE A 226 2.64 17.68 -7.41
N ILE A 227 1.96 18.07 -8.49
CA ILE A 227 0.58 17.68 -8.77
C ILE A 227 0.61 16.38 -9.58
N VAL A 228 -0.03 15.33 -9.07
CA VAL A 228 0.01 13.98 -9.66
C VAL A 228 -1.39 13.37 -9.74
N GLY A 229 -1.65 12.58 -10.78
CA GLY A 229 -2.94 11.92 -10.98
C GLY A 229 -2.82 10.51 -11.55
N ALA A 230 -3.88 10.06 -12.22
CA ALA A 230 -4.04 8.69 -12.72
C ALA A 230 -2.97 8.25 -13.73
N GLY A 231 -2.34 9.18 -14.46
CA GLY A 231 -1.27 8.87 -15.42
C GLY A 231 -0.08 8.14 -14.78
N MET A 232 0.16 8.34 -13.48
CA MET A 232 1.15 7.60 -12.70
C MET A 232 0.51 6.57 -11.76
N ASN A 233 -0.73 6.83 -11.29
CA ASN A 233 -1.41 5.98 -10.30
C ASN A 233 -2.03 4.70 -10.86
N HIS A 234 -2.36 4.66 -12.15
CA HIS A 234 -3.06 3.51 -12.76
C HIS A 234 -2.10 2.46 -13.35
N TRP A 235 -0.81 2.54 -13.01
CA TRP A 235 0.16 1.49 -13.31
C TRP A 235 0.17 0.41 -12.22
N PHE A 236 0.56 -0.81 -12.57
CA PHE A 236 0.74 -1.90 -11.60
C PHE A 236 1.74 -1.49 -10.51
N HIS A 237 2.87 -0.89 -10.91
CA HIS A 237 3.89 -0.33 -10.01
C HIS A 237 3.66 1.16 -9.69
N ASN A 238 2.41 1.56 -9.44
CA ASN A 238 2.07 2.95 -9.08
C ASN A 238 2.77 3.41 -7.78
N ASP A 239 3.02 2.48 -6.87
CA ASP A 239 3.72 2.71 -5.63
C ASP A 239 5.16 3.19 -5.86
N MET A 240 5.87 2.63 -6.85
CA MET A 240 7.22 3.08 -7.23
C MET A 240 7.19 4.49 -7.82
N ASN A 241 6.23 4.76 -8.71
CA ASN A 241 6.00 6.10 -9.25
C ASN A 241 5.76 7.12 -8.11
N TYR A 242 4.88 6.79 -7.16
CA TYR A 242 4.50 7.69 -6.08
C TYR A 242 5.65 7.90 -5.10
N ARG A 243 6.32 6.82 -4.67
CA ARG A 243 7.45 6.89 -3.74
C ARG A 243 8.62 7.67 -4.33
N GLY A 244 8.84 7.63 -5.64
CA GLY A 244 9.81 8.49 -6.32
C GLY A 244 9.52 9.99 -6.11
N LEU A 245 8.29 10.42 -6.39
CA LEU A 245 7.86 11.81 -6.19
C LEU A 245 7.83 12.22 -4.72
N ILE A 246 7.31 11.34 -3.85
CA ILE A 246 7.24 11.58 -2.40
C ILE A 246 8.65 11.73 -1.82
N ASN A 247 9.61 10.90 -2.24
CA ASN A 247 11.00 11.03 -1.83
C ASN A 247 11.59 12.39 -2.23
N MET A 248 11.38 12.85 -3.46
CA MET A 248 11.83 14.19 -3.87
C MET A 248 11.29 15.29 -2.95
N LEU A 249 9.99 15.20 -2.60
CA LEU A 249 9.33 16.17 -1.73
C LEU A 249 9.83 16.10 -0.28
N MET A 250 10.03 14.90 0.27
CA MET A 250 10.56 14.72 1.63
C MET A 250 12.01 15.19 1.73
N MET A 251 12.86 14.84 0.76
CA MET A 251 14.26 15.28 0.69
C MET A 251 14.40 16.81 0.58
N CYS A 252 13.37 17.49 0.07
CA CYS A 252 13.30 18.94 -0.04
C CYS A 252 12.40 19.59 1.02
N GLY A 253 11.97 18.85 2.05
CA GLY A 253 11.16 19.38 3.15
C GLY A 253 9.78 19.94 2.78
N CYS A 254 9.22 19.53 1.65
CA CYS A 254 8.02 20.18 1.09
C CYS A 254 6.70 19.71 1.73
N VAL A 255 6.64 18.48 2.22
CA VAL A 255 5.38 17.91 2.76
C VAL A 255 5.02 18.59 4.09
N GLY A 256 3.80 19.12 4.17
CA GLY A 256 3.29 19.85 5.34
C GLY A 256 3.50 21.36 5.30
N GLN A 257 4.08 21.91 4.23
CA GLN A 257 4.28 23.36 4.04
C GLN A 257 3.26 23.93 3.06
N THR A 258 2.69 25.10 3.38
CA THR A 258 1.78 25.80 2.46
C THR A 258 2.51 26.19 1.18
N GLY A 259 1.97 25.77 0.03
CA GLY A 259 2.59 25.98 -1.29
C GLY A 259 3.57 24.88 -1.69
N GLY A 260 3.71 23.81 -0.89
CA GLY A 260 4.54 22.66 -1.20
C GLY A 260 3.85 21.32 -0.96
N GLY A 261 4.53 20.24 -1.37
CA GLY A 261 4.15 18.88 -0.99
C GLY A 261 3.54 18.04 -2.12
N TRP A 262 2.96 16.93 -1.71
CA TRP A 262 2.37 15.93 -2.59
C TRP A 262 0.90 16.25 -2.82
N ALA A 263 0.55 16.64 -4.04
CA ALA A 263 -0.80 17.05 -4.42
C ALA A 263 -1.43 16.01 -5.37
N HIS A 264 -1.95 14.94 -4.78
CA HIS A 264 -2.62 13.87 -5.51
C HIS A 264 -4.09 14.21 -5.79
N TYR A 265 -4.49 14.14 -7.06
CA TYR A 265 -5.88 14.32 -7.48
C TYR A 265 -6.32 13.21 -8.43
N VAL A 266 -7.42 12.54 -8.04
CA VAL A 266 -8.07 11.44 -8.79
C VAL A 266 -9.58 11.65 -8.82
N GLY A 267 -10.34 10.80 -8.13
CA GLY A 267 -11.76 11.02 -7.85
C GLY A 267 -11.97 11.92 -6.63
N GLN A 268 -13.23 12.21 -6.35
CA GLN A 268 -13.68 13.06 -5.26
C GLN A 268 -13.83 12.24 -3.97
N GLU A 269 -12.72 11.99 -3.27
CA GLU A 269 -12.67 11.07 -2.12
C GLU A 269 -12.95 11.74 -0.78
N LYS A 270 -12.59 13.03 -0.64
CA LYS A 270 -12.68 13.74 0.63
C LYS A 270 -14.09 14.21 0.97
N LEU A 271 -14.87 13.30 1.56
CA LEU A 271 -16.08 13.63 2.30
C LEU A 271 -15.69 14.32 3.61
N ARG A 272 -15.80 15.66 3.65
CA ARG A 272 -15.27 16.47 4.76
C ARG A 272 -15.91 16.15 6.12
N PRO A 273 -17.25 16.06 6.27
CA PRO A 273 -17.90 15.71 7.55
C PRO A 273 -17.89 14.19 7.81
N GLN A 274 -16.72 13.56 7.69
CA GLN A 274 -16.54 12.10 7.69
C GLN A 274 -17.22 11.38 8.87
N THR A 275 -16.95 11.82 10.11
CA THR A 275 -17.47 11.16 11.32
C THR A 275 -18.94 11.45 11.60
N GLY A 276 -19.53 12.45 10.93
CA GLY A 276 -20.97 12.67 10.93
C GLY A 276 -21.70 11.80 9.91
N TRP A 277 -21.09 11.58 8.75
CA TRP A 277 -21.66 10.75 7.67
C TRP A 277 -21.53 9.24 7.94
N GLN A 278 -20.38 8.78 8.45
CA GLN A 278 -20.11 7.36 8.70
C GLN A 278 -21.21 6.63 9.50
N PRO A 279 -21.69 7.16 10.65
CA PRO A 279 -22.73 6.48 11.41
C PRO A 279 -24.03 6.35 10.62
N LEU A 280 -24.43 7.38 9.87
CA LEU A 280 -25.62 7.32 9.02
C LEU A 280 -25.47 6.27 7.91
N ALA A 281 -24.38 6.33 7.13
CA ALA A 281 -24.20 5.51 5.94
C ALA A 281 -24.07 4.01 6.26
N PHE A 282 -23.52 3.68 7.42
CA PHE A 282 -23.26 2.30 7.82
C PHE A 282 -24.11 1.86 9.02
N ALA A 283 -25.15 2.62 9.37
CA ALA A 283 -26.04 2.39 10.51
C ALA A 283 -25.30 2.12 11.84
N LEU A 284 -24.19 2.83 12.08
CA LEU A 284 -23.36 2.64 13.29
C LEU A 284 -23.98 3.21 14.55
N ASP A 285 -25.02 4.02 14.38
CA ASP A 285 -25.95 4.44 15.42
C ASP A 285 -26.85 3.29 15.91
N TRP A 286 -27.06 2.25 15.09
CA TRP A 286 -27.86 1.06 15.45
C TRP A 286 -27.04 -0.19 15.72
N SER A 287 -26.01 -0.48 14.90
CA SER A 287 -25.24 -1.72 14.99
C SER A 287 -23.79 -1.53 14.56
N ARG A 288 -22.86 -2.22 15.23
CA ARG A 288 -21.42 -2.14 14.97
C ARG A 288 -20.78 -3.53 15.09
N PRO A 289 -19.82 -3.90 14.21
CA PRO A 289 -19.37 -3.20 12.99
C PRO A 289 -20.26 -3.49 11.75
N PRO A 290 -20.17 -2.69 10.67
CA PRO A 290 -20.77 -3.01 9.39
C PRO A 290 -19.90 -4.03 8.61
N ARG A 291 -20.37 -4.49 7.45
CA ARG A 291 -19.59 -5.34 6.54
C ARG A 291 -18.99 -4.53 5.38
N GLN A 292 -17.81 -3.94 5.61
CA GLN A 292 -17.04 -3.30 4.55
C GLN A 292 -16.24 -4.35 3.76
N MET A 293 -16.03 -4.10 2.46
CA MET A 293 -15.29 -4.98 1.56
C MET A 293 -14.46 -4.18 0.56
N ASN A 294 -13.25 -4.63 0.26
CA ASN A 294 -12.42 -4.00 -0.78
C ASN A 294 -12.81 -4.51 -2.19
N GLY A 295 -13.22 -3.58 -3.06
CA GLY A 295 -13.83 -3.91 -4.36
C GLY A 295 -12.95 -4.76 -5.29
N THR A 296 -11.63 -4.53 -5.32
CA THR A 296 -10.71 -5.27 -6.20
C THR A 296 -10.74 -6.77 -5.91
N SER A 297 -10.57 -7.18 -4.65
CA SER A 297 -10.64 -8.61 -4.29
C SER A 297 -12.05 -9.15 -4.51
N PHE A 298 -13.09 -8.40 -4.14
CA PHE A 298 -14.47 -8.83 -4.35
C PHE A 298 -14.75 -9.21 -5.80
N PHE A 299 -14.39 -8.37 -6.78
CA PHE A 299 -14.61 -8.70 -8.18
C PHE A 299 -13.61 -9.72 -8.70
N TYR A 300 -12.36 -9.72 -8.23
CA TYR A 300 -11.37 -10.74 -8.63
C TYR A 300 -11.88 -12.14 -8.33
N PHE A 301 -12.45 -12.37 -7.13
CA PHE A 301 -13.07 -13.64 -6.73
C PHE A 301 -14.42 -13.88 -7.43
N ASN A 302 -15.36 -12.94 -7.40
CA ASN A 302 -16.75 -13.21 -7.79
C ASN A 302 -17.02 -13.08 -9.30
N SER A 303 -16.09 -12.51 -10.07
CA SER A 303 -16.11 -12.57 -11.55
C SER A 303 -15.11 -13.58 -12.12
N ASP A 304 -14.50 -14.39 -11.27
CA ASP A 304 -13.57 -15.47 -11.63
C ASP A 304 -12.35 -15.04 -12.48
N GLN A 305 -11.96 -13.77 -12.40
CA GLN A 305 -10.77 -13.28 -13.11
C GLN A 305 -9.50 -14.01 -12.68
N TRP A 306 -9.45 -14.49 -11.43
CA TRP A 306 -8.34 -15.30 -10.90
C TRP A 306 -8.10 -16.60 -11.68
N ARG A 307 -9.13 -17.14 -12.35
CA ARG A 307 -9.02 -18.36 -13.16
C ARG A 307 -8.23 -18.16 -14.45
N TYR A 308 -7.91 -16.92 -14.80
CA TYR A 308 -7.23 -16.54 -16.05
C TYR A 308 -5.92 -15.78 -15.77
N GLU A 309 -5.44 -15.86 -14.53
CA GLU A 309 -4.26 -15.13 -14.09
C GLU A 309 -3.03 -15.55 -14.89
N LYS A 310 -2.22 -14.56 -15.29
CA LYS A 310 -0.97 -14.78 -16.02
C LYS A 310 0.24 -14.31 -15.23
N LEU A 311 0.03 -13.46 -14.22
CA LEU A 311 1.10 -13.02 -13.34
C LEU A 311 1.39 -14.10 -12.30
N VAL A 312 2.65 -14.53 -12.26
CA VAL A 312 3.14 -15.46 -11.24
C VAL A 312 3.72 -14.63 -10.09
N ALA A 313 3.32 -14.94 -8.86
CA ALA A 313 3.80 -14.21 -7.67
C ALA A 313 5.33 -14.22 -7.55
N GLN A 314 5.97 -15.32 -7.98
CA GLN A 314 7.43 -15.47 -7.96
C GLN A 314 8.16 -14.47 -8.86
N ASP A 315 7.56 -14.06 -9.98
CA ASP A 315 8.17 -13.09 -10.89
C ASP A 315 8.21 -11.66 -10.30
N LEU A 316 7.46 -11.42 -9.22
CA LEU A 316 7.39 -10.15 -8.51
C LEU A 316 8.32 -10.09 -7.29
N LEU A 317 8.92 -11.23 -6.90
CA LEU A 317 9.74 -11.29 -5.70
C LEU A 317 11.06 -10.56 -5.89
N SER A 318 11.56 -10.00 -4.80
CA SER A 318 12.94 -9.53 -4.74
C SER A 318 13.90 -10.70 -5.02
N PRO A 319 14.99 -10.49 -5.78
CA PRO A 319 16.05 -11.50 -5.93
C PRO A 319 16.77 -11.82 -4.61
N LEU A 320 16.49 -11.07 -3.55
CA LEU A 320 16.97 -11.30 -2.18
C LEU A 320 15.97 -12.08 -1.30
N ALA A 321 14.76 -12.36 -1.81
CA ALA A 321 13.77 -13.15 -1.10
C ALA A 321 14.04 -14.64 -1.29
N ASP A 322 13.63 -15.43 -0.30
CA ASP A 322 13.57 -16.89 -0.43
C ASP A 322 12.23 -17.28 -1.09
N PRO A 323 12.22 -17.69 -2.37
CA PRO A 323 10.98 -17.98 -3.08
C PRO A 323 10.20 -19.15 -2.47
N ALA A 324 10.85 -20.05 -1.72
CA ALA A 324 10.17 -21.17 -1.06
C ALA A 324 9.19 -20.71 0.03
N LYS A 325 9.35 -19.50 0.58
CA LYS A 325 8.44 -18.90 1.57
C LYS A 325 7.18 -18.32 0.94
N TYR A 326 7.12 -18.21 -0.38
CA TYR A 326 6.05 -17.56 -1.13
C TYR A 326 5.44 -18.50 -2.20
N PRO A 327 5.01 -19.73 -1.86
CA PRO A 327 4.38 -20.63 -2.81
C PRO A 327 2.95 -20.18 -3.14
N GLY A 328 2.41 -20.64 -4.26
CA GLY A 328 1.01 -20.40 -4.65
C GLY A 328 0.82 -19.19 -5.56
N SER A 329 -0.45 -18.95 -5.88
CA SER A 329 -0.94 -17.95 -6.82
C SER A 329 -1.38 -16.65 -6.13
N LEU A 330 -1.64 -15.58 -6.89
CA LEU A 330 -2.09 -14.29 -6.32
C LEU A 330 -3.41 -14.41 -5.53
N VAL A 331 -4.31 -15.32 -5.93
CA VAL A 331 -5.56 -15.57 -5.20
C VAL A 331 -5.31 -16.27 -3.85
N ASP A 332 -4.28 -17.13 -3.76
CA ASP A 332 -3.87 -17.77 -2.51
C ASP A 332 -3.35 -16.75 -1.49
N PHE A 333 -2.53 -15.79 -1.95
CA PHE A 333 -2.06 -14.69 -1.10
C PHE A 333 -3.22 -13.86 -0.55
N ASN A 334 -4.27 -13.65 -1.35
CA ASN A 334 -5.46 -12.93 -0.88
C ASN A 334 -6.22 -13.73 0.19
N LEU A 335 -6.44 -15.02 -0.02
CA LEU A 335 -7.09 -15.87 0.97
C LEU A 335 -6.30 -15.95 2.29
N ARG A 336 -4.97 -16.06 2.22
CA ARG A 336 -4.09 -16.02 3.39
C ARG A 336 -4.24 -14.69 4.15
N ALA A 337 -4.27 -13.57 3.42
CA ALA A 337 -4.51 -12.25 4.01
C ALA A 337 -5.88 -12.16 4.69
N VAL A 338 -6.93 -12.74 4.11
CA VAL A 338 -8.27 -12.83 4.74
C VAL A 338 -8.22 -13.65 6.03
N ARG A 339 -7.64 -14.86 5.98
CA ARG A 339 -7.52 -15.76 7.15
C ARG A 339 -6.72 -15.14 8.30
N MET A 340 -5.78 -14.25 7.99
CA MET A 340 -4.96 -13.53 8.96
C MET A 340 -5.59 -12.21 9.44
N GLY A 341 -6.79 -11.87 8.96
CA GLY A 341 -7.49 -10.62 9.33
C GLY A 341 -6.87 -9.36 8.72
N TRP A 342 -6.05 -9.49 7.68
CA TRP A 342 -5.44 -8.35 6.97
C TRP A 342 -6.39 -7.71 5.95
N LEU A 343 -7.26 -8.52 5.32
CA LEU A 343 -8.27 -8.07 4.36
C LEU A 343 -9.66 -8.57 4.77
N PRO A 344 -10.73 -7.82 4.47
CA PRO A 344 -12.10 -8.32 4.61
C PRO A 344 -12.45 -9.33 3.51
N SER A 345 -13.56 -10.03 3.67
CA SER A 345 -14.14 -10.93 2.67
C SER A 345 -15.66 -10.76 2.57
N ALA A 346 -16.21 -10.96 1.38
CA ALA A 346 -17.66 -10.94 1.13
C ALA A 346 -18.03 -11.86 -0.05
N PRO A 347 -18.78 -12.95 0.19
CA PRO A 347 -19.22 -13.48 1.48
C PRO A 347 -18.07 -13.79 2.45
N GLN A 348 -18.34 -13.77 3.76
CA GLN A 348 -17.30 -13.94 4.78
C GLN A 348 -16.95 -15.41 4.99
N LEU A 349 -17.96 -16.21 5.33
CA LEU A 349 -17.84 -17.60 5.75
C LEU A 349 -18.58 -18.50 4.77
N ASN A 350 -18.18 -19.76 4.68
CA ASN A 350 -18.79 -20.75 3.79
C ASN A 350 -20.15 -21.30 4.27
N ARG A 351 -20.74 -20.65 5.28
CA ARG A 351 -22.03 -20.97 5.88
C ARG A 351 -22.74 -19.67 6.24
N ASN A 352 -24.07 -19.71 6.22
CA ASN A 352 -24.89 -18.59 6.65
C ASN A 352 -24.51 -18.18 8.10
N PRO A 353 -24.00 -16.95 8.32
CA PRO A 353 -23.54 -16.51 9.63
C PRO A 353 -24.65 -16.44 10.69
N LEU A 354 -25.92 -16.40 10.28
CA LEU A 354 -27.07 -16.46 11.21
C LEU A 354 -27.33 -17.89 11.74
N GLU A 355 -26.92 -18.92 11.00
CA GLU A 355 -27.04 -20.31 11.45
C GLU A 355 -25.87 -20.72 12.36
N ILE A 356 -24.74 -20.01 12.26
CA ILE A 356 -23.57 -20.22 13.13
C ILE A 356 -23.92 -19.87 14.58
N THR A 357 -24.56 -18.73 14.80
CA THR A 357 -24.96 -18.30 16.15
C THR A 357 -26.04 -19.21 16.74
N ARG A 358 -26.95 -19.74 15.91
CA ARG A 358 -27.93 -20.76 16.34
C ARG A 358 -27.27 -22.07 16.74
N ALA A 359 -26.35 -22.59 15.93
CA ALA A 359 -25.63 -23.82 16.24
C ALA A 359 -24.78 -23.70 17.51
N ALA A 360 -24.13 -22.56 17.73
CA ALA A 360 -23.39 -22.30 18.97
C ALA A 360 -24.31 -22.31 20.20
N ALA A 361 -25.51 -21.72 20.10
CA ALA A 361 -26.50 -21.72 21.17
C ALA A 361 -27.02 -23.13 21.49
N GLU A 362 -27.30 -23.95 20.47
CA GLU A 362 -27.68 -25.36 20.63
C GLU A 362 -26.58 -26.20 21.29
N ALA A 363 -25.32 -25.89 20.99
CA ALA A 363 -24.16 -26.51 21.61
C ALA A 363 -23.84 -25.99 23.02
N GLY A 364 -24.58 -24.98 23.52
CA GLY A 364 -24.30 -24.33 24.80
C GLY A 364 -22.96 -23.58 24.85
N ALA A 365 -22.45 -23.13 23.70
CA ALA A 365 -21.15 -22.48 23.56
C ALA A 365 -21.27 -20.99 23.21
N GLU A 366 -20.27 -20.18 23.57
CA GLU A 366 -20.18 -18.78 23.14
C GLU A 366 -19.89 -18.72 21.62
N PRO A 367 -20.62 -17.91 20.83
CA PRO A 367 -20.52 -17.93 19.37
C PRO A 367 -19.12 -17.73 18.79
N ALA A 368 -18.31 -16.81 19.31
CA ALA A 368 -16.97 -16.55 18.78
C ALA A 368 -16.01 -17.70 19.08
N ALA A 369 -16.04 -18.23 20.30
CA ALA A 369 -15.26 -19.40 20.69
C ALA A 369 -15.65 -20.64 19.87
N TRP A 370 -16.96 -20.88 19.68
CA TRP A 370 -17.46 -21.97 18.85
C TRP A 370 -16.99 -21.82 17.40
N ALA A 371 -17.19 -20.65 16.78
CA ALA A 371 -16.74 -20.41 15.41
C ALA A 371 -15.22 -20.59 15.24
N LEU A 372 -14.41 -20.16 16.22
CA LEU A 372 -12.96 -20.38 16.22
C LEU A 372 -12.61 -21.88 16.26
N GLU A 373 -13.30 -22.67 17.07
CA GLU A 373 -13.12 -24.12 17.10
C GLU A 373 -13.49 -24.76 15.75
N GLN A 374 -14.59 -24.34 15.14
CA GLN A 374 -15.01 -24.84 13.83
C GLN A 374 -14.01 -24.48 12.72
N LEU A 375 -13.43 -23.26 12.75
CA LEU A 375 -12.36 -22.85 11.85
C LEU A 375 -11.11 -23.71 12.03
N LYS A 376 -10.71 -23.98 13.28
CA LYS A 376 -9.53 -24.80 13.59
C LYS A 376 -9.72 -26.27 13.21
N SER A 377 -10.95 -26.78 13.31
CA SER A 377 -11.27 -28.17 12.94
C SER A 377 -11.54 -28.38 11.45
N GLY A 378 -11.69 -27.28 10.68
CA GLY A 378 -12.01 -27.31 9.26
C GLY A 378 -13.50 -27.50 8.92
N GLN A 379 -14.39 -27.48 9.92
CA GLN A 379 -15.84 -27.56 9.72
C GLN A 379 -16.47 -26.24 9.28
N LEU A 380 -15.77 -25.13 9.51
CA LEU A 380 -16.07 -23.80 9.01
C LEU A 380 -14.84 -23.28 8.28
N ASP A 381 -15.04 -22.53 7.19
CA ASP A 381 -13.94 -21.84 6.51
C ASP A 381 -14.45 -20.49 5.95
N PHE A 382 -13.53 -19.68 5.45
CA PHE A 382 -13.85 -18.48 4.70
C PHE A 382 -14.44 -18.85 3.33
N ALA A 383 -15.43 -18.10 2.87
CA ALA A 383 -16.09 -18.37 1.59
C ALA A 383 -15.10 -18.38 0.40
N TYR A 384 -14.06 -17.55 0.47
CA TYR A 384 -13.00 -17.47 -0.55
C TYR A 384 -12.06 -18.67 -0.60
N ALA A 385 -12.11 -19.59 0.36
CA ALA A 385 -11.45 -20.89 0.21
C ALA A 385 -12.10 -21.73 -0.91
N ASP A 386 -13.37 -21.46 -1.22
CA ASP A 386 -14.11 -22.14 -2.26
C ASP A 386 -15.12 -21.19 -2.94
N PRO A 387 -14.64 -20.15 -3.66
CA PRO A 387 -15.46 -19.03 -4.13
C PRO A 387 -16.48 -19.40 -5.21
N ASP A 388 -16.31 -20.58 -5.82
CA ASP A 388 -17.20 -21.11 -6.86
C ASP A 388 -18.32 -21.98 -6.27
N ALA A 389 -18.37 -22.15 -4.94
CA ALA A 389 -19.41 -22.95 -4.31
C ALA A 389 -20.71 -22.15 -4.31
N PRO A 390 -21.88 -22.76 -4.61
CA PRO A 390 -23.15 -22.03 -4.70
C PRO A 390 -23.50 -21.17 -3.47
N GLN A 391 -23.03 -21.55 -2.28
CA GLN A 391 -23.24 -20.82 -1.04
C GLN A 391 -22.23 -19.68 -0.79
N ASN A 392 -21.18 -19.54 -1.61
CA ASN A 392 -20.01 -18.69 -1.36
C ASN A 392 -19.88 -17.46 -2.27
N PHE A 393 -20.85 -17.19 -3.14
CA PHE A 393 -20.84 -16.02 -4.02
C PHE A 393 -22.11 -15.17 -3.85
N PRO A 394 -22.06 -13.86 -4.16
CA PRO A 394 -23.19 -12.96 -3.99
C PRO A 394 -24.33 -13.36 -4.92
N ARG A 395 -25.57 -13.27 -4.42
CA ARG A 395 -26.79 -13.55 -5.19
C ARG A 395 -27.54 -12.30 -5.60
N VAL A 396 -27.51 -11.26 -4.78
CA VAL A 396 -28.21 -10.01 -5.03
C VAL A 396 -27.20 -8.87 -5.05
N MET A 397 -27.26 -8.04 -6.07
CA MET A 397 -26.40 -6.87 -6.20
C MET A 397 -27.22 -5.63 -6.53
N PHE A 398 -27.03 -4.59 -5.72
CA PHE A 398 -27.54 -3.25 -5.98
C PHE A 398 -26.43 -2.38 -6.54
N ILE A 399 -26.74 -1.65 -7.61
CA ILE A 399 -25.84 -0.68 -8.22
C ILE A 399 -26.58 0.65 -8.32
N TRP A 400 -26.08 1.67 -7.63
CA TRP A 400 -26.59 3.03 -7.73
C TRP A 400 -25.42 4.00 -7.76
N ARG A 401 -25.61 5.15 -8.42
CA ARG A 401 -24.57 6.19 -8.60
C ARG A 401 -23.28 5.64 -9.23
N SER A 402 -23.40 4.57 -10.02
CA SER A 402 -22.28 3.84 -10.61
C SER A 402 -22.70 3.20 -11.95
N ASN A 403 -21.82 3.27 -12.94
CA ASN A 403 -21.94 2.55 -14.20
C ASN A 403 -20.92 1.41 -14.25
N LEU A 404 -20.95 0.49 -13.27
CA LEU A 404 -19.97 -0.59 -13.12
C LEU A 404 -19.67 -1.32 -14.44
N LEU A 405 -20.71 -1.81 -15.11
CA LEU A 405 -20.56 -2.64 -16.32
C LEU A 405 -20.18 -1.82 -17.56
N GLY A 406 -20.27 -0.50 -17.52
CA GLY A 406 -19.89 0.38 -18.64
C GLY A 406 -18.74 1.34 -18.35
N SER A 407 -18.07 1.22 -17.21
CA SER A 407 -17.02 2.17 -16.81
C SER A 407 -15.96 1.54 -15.90
N SER A 408 -16.30 1.23 -14.65
CA SER A 408 -15.29 0.87 -13.65
C SER A 408 -14.95 -0.62 -13.61
N GLY A 409 -15.76 -1.50 -14.20
CA GLY A 409 -15.59 -2.94 -14.23
C GLY A 409 -14.43 -3.38 -15.13
N LYS A 410 -13.23 -3.52 -14.54
CA LYS A 410 -12.10 -4.16 -15.22
C LYS A 410 -12.43 -5.64 -15.40
N GLY A 411 -12.13 -6.16 -16.59
CA GLY A 411 -12.54 -7.52 -16.95
C GLY A 411 -14.03 -7.63 -17.25
N HIS A 412 -14.58 -6.70 -18.02
CA HIS A 412 -16.01 -6.64 -18.39
C HIS A 412 -16.58 -8.01 -18.79
N GLU A 413 -15.93 -8.71 -19.72
CA GLU A 413 -16.40 -10.01 -20.22
C GLU A 413 -16.43 -11.10 -19.16
N TYR A 414 -15.55 -11.04 -18.15
CA TYR A 414 -15.57 -11.96 -17.02
C TYR A 414 -16.79 -11.71 -16.12
N MET A 415 -17.17 -10.44 -15.91
CA MET A 415 -18.40 -10.11 -15.19
C MET A 415 -19.64 -10.60 -15.95
N LEU A 416 -19.68 -10.40 -17.28
CA LEU A 416 -20.80 -10.87 -18.12
C LEU A 416 -20.97 -12.39 -18.06
N ARG A 417 -19.86 -13.15 -18.10
CA ARG A 417 -19.86 -14.60 -18.00
C ARG A 417 -20.22 -15.08 -16.60
N HIS A 418 -19.38 -14.75 -15.62
CA HIS A 418 -19.41 -15.41 -14.31
C HIS A 418 -20.45 -14.79 -13.38
N MET A 419 -20.67 -13.48 -13.43
CA MET A 419 -21.68 -12.83 -12.59
C MET A 419 -23.07 -12.84 -13.22
N LEU A 420 -23.18 -12.52 -14.51
CA LEU A 420 -24.48 -12.36 -15.19
C LEU A 420 -24.95 -13.60 -15.96
N GLY A 421 -24.05 -14.51 -16.36
CA GLY A 421 -24.43 -15.70 -17.13
C GLY A 421 -24.92 -15.37 -18.54
N THR A 422 -24.44 -14.26 -19.10
CA THR A 422 -24.83 -13.77 -20.44
C THR A 422 -23.79 -14.15 -21.49
N ARG A 423 -24.09 -13.86 -22.77
CA ARG A 423 -23.08 -13.95 -23.82
C ARG A 423 -21.91 -13.03 -23.49
N HIS A 424 -20.71 -13.52 -23.72
CA HIS A 424 -19.46 -12.81 -23.44
C HIS A 424 -18.46 -12.95 -24.59
N GLY A 425 -17.48 -12.07 -24.62
CA GLY A 425 -16.41 -11.98 -25.60
C GLY A 425 -15.07 -12.55 -25.14
N LEU A 426 -15.00 -13.29 -24.02
CA LEU A 426 -13.76 -13.94 -23.58
C LEU A 426 -13.12 -14.80 -24.67
N GLN A 427 -11.86 -14.53 -24.98
CA GLN A 427 -11.07 -15.23 -26.01
C GLN A 427 -10.06 -16.21 -25.42
N GLY A 428 -9.58 -15.93 -24.21
CA GLY A 428 -8.58 -16.75 -23.52
C GLY A 428 -9.20 -17.97 -22.86
N LYS A 429 -8.39 -19.03 -22.77
CA LYS A 429 -8.67 -20.23 -21.98
C LYS A 429 -8.30 -20.00 -20.52
N ASP A 430 -9.01 -20.66 -19.60
CA ASP A 430 -8.67 -20.60 -18.18
C ASP A 430 -7.44 -21.48 -17.84
N LEU A 431 -6.94 -21.37 -16.60
CA LEU A 431 -5.77 -22.11 -16.13
C LEU A 431 -5.93 -23.63 -16.30
N GLY A 432 -7.12 -24.18 -16.10
CA GLY A 432 -7.39 -25.60 -16.24
C GLY A 432 -7.34 -26.05 -17.70
N GLU A 433 -7.94 -25.28 -18.60
CA GLU A 433 -7.97 -25.57 -20.04
C GLU A 433 -6.60 -25.50 -20.71
N ILE A 434 -5.68 -24.68 -20.19
CA ILE A 434 -4.29 -24.61 -20.68
C ILE A 434 -3.33 -25.54 -19.93
N GLY A 435 -3.82 -26.28 -18.93
CA GLY A 435 -2.98 -27.16 -18.10
C GLY A 435 -1.94 -26.42 -17.25
N ALA A 436 -2.23 -25.17 -16.86
CA ALA A 436 -1.39 -24.38 -15.98
C ALA A 436 -1.55 -24.78 -14.51
N VAL A 437 -0.64 -24.30 -13.66
CA VAL A 437 -0.66 -24.56 -12.23
C VAL A 437 -1.88 -23.89 -11.60
N LYS A 438 -2.71 -24.69 -10.91
CA LYS A 438 -3.89 -24.23 -10.18
C LYS A 438 -3.49 -23.66 -8.80
N PRO A 439 -4.35 -22.84 -8.15
CA PRO A 439 -4.11 -22.36 -6.79
C PRO A 439 -3.95 -23.50 -5.78
N GLN A 440 -3.29 -23.20 -4.65
CA GLN A 440 -3.00 -24.18 -3.60
C GLN A 440 -4.02 -24.15 -2.45
N ASP A 441 -4.47 -22.95 -2.08
CA ASP A 441 -5.35 -22.73 -0.92
C ASP A 441 -6.82 -22.48 -1.34
N VAL A 442 -7.04 -22.12 -2.60
CA VAL A 442 -8.36 -21.89 -3.19
C VAL A 442 -8.79 -23.10 -4.01
N ALA A 443 -9.97 -23.64 -3.72
CA ALA A 443 -10.52 -24.79 -4.42
C ALA A 443 -10.76 -24.49 -5.90
N TRP A 444 -10.28 -25.39 -6.76
CA TRP A 444 -10.51 -25.34 -8.20
C TRP A 444 -11.68 -26.25 -8.59
N ARG A 445 -12.69 -25.69 -9.26
CA ARG A 445 -13.71 -26.46 -9.99
C ARG A 445 -13.43 -26.40 -11.48
N ASP A 446 -13.35 -27.56 -12.13
CA ASP A 446 -13.10 -27.62 -13.58
C ASP A 446 -14.20 -26.92 -14.38
N GLN A 447 -15.46 -27.07 -13.97
CA GLN A 447 -16.56 -26.26 -14.49
C GLN A 447 -16.75 -25.03 -13.59
N ALA A 448 -16.39 -23.85 -14.10
CA ALA A 448 -16.69 -22.59 -13.45
C ALA A 448 -18.21 -22.34 -13.43
N PRO A 449 -18.78 -21.82 -12.33
CA PRO A 449 -20.14 -21.30 -12.33
C PRO A 449 -20.27 -20.07 -13.24
N GLU A 450 -21.42 -19.95 -13.88
CA GLU A 450 -21.84 -18.79 -14.67
C GLU A 450 -23.18 -18.29 -14.13
N GLY A 451 -23.42 -16.97 -14.21
CA GLY A 451 -24.64 -16.38 -13.66
C GLY A 451 -24.75 -16.49 -12.14
N LYS A 452 -23.69 -16.07 -11.43
CA LYS A 452 -23.66 -16.09 -9.96
C LYS A 452 -24.74 -15.19 -9.33
N LEU A 453 -25.11 -14.08 -9.97
CA LEU A 453 -26.16 -13.19 -9.50
C LEU A 453 -27.54 -13.74 -9.88
N ASP A 454 -28.42 -13.85 -8.88
CA ASP A 454 -29.83 -14.16 -9.06
C ASP A 454 -30.65 -12.88 -9.33
N LEU A 455 -30.16 -11.72 -8.88
CA LEU A 455 -30.82 -10.43 -9.08
C LEU A 455 -29.81 -9.26 -9.13
N LEU A 456 -29.84 -8.51 -10.24
CA LEU A 456 -29.13 -7.25 -10.43
C LEU A 456 -30.13 -6.08 -10.50
N VAL A 457 -30.08 -5.17 -9.52
CA VAL A 457 -30.92 -3.97 -9.47
C VAL A 457 -30.06 -2.74 -9.70
N THR A 458 -30.41 -1.92 -10.68
CA THR A 458 -29.74 -0.64 -10.95
C THR A 458 -30.65 0.56 -10.72
N LEU A 459 -30.14 1.56 -10.02
CA LEU A 459 -30.78 2.87 -9.86
C LEU A 459 -30.02 3.91 -10.68
N ASP A 460 -30.67 4.48 -11.70
CA ASP A 460 -30.07 5.50 -12.55
C ASP A 460 -31.16 6.40 -13.16
N PHE A 461 -30.82 7.66 -13.44
CA PHE A 461 -31.71 8.64 -14.07
C PHE A 461 -31.61 8.58 -15.60
N ARG A 462 -30.64 7.80 -16.12
CA ARG A 462 -30.50 7.48 -17.54
C ARG A 462 -30.28 5.98 -17.72
N MET A 463 -30.66 5.44 -18.87
CA MET A 463 -30.40 4.04 -19.23
C MET A 463 -28.90 3.83 -19.54
N CYS A 464 -28.07 3.69 -18.51
CA CYS A 464 -26.64 3.42 -18.65
C CYS A 464 -26.38 1.95 -19.04
N THR A 465 -25.12 1.61 -19.35
CA THR A 465 -24.74 0.24 -19.71
C THR A 465 -25.10 -0.76 -18.62
N THR A 466 -24.85 -0.44 -17.34
CA THR A 466 -25.25 -1.33 -16.25
C THR A 466 -26.76 -1.56 -16.22
N ALA A 467 -27.57 -0.50 -16.37
CA ALA A 467 -29.02 -0.61 -16.38
C ALA A 467 -29.52 -1.50 -17.54
N LEU A 468 -28.89 -1.42 -18.71
CA LEU A 468 -29.20 -2.26 -19.87
C LEU A 468 -29.01 -3.77 -19.61
N TYR A 469 -28.09 -4.12 -18.71
CA TYR A 469 -27.81 -5.50 -18.29
C TYR A 469 -28.51 -5.91 -16.98
N SER A 470 -29.30 -5.02 -16.38
CA SER A 470 -29.93 -5.29 -15.07
C SER A 470 -31.31 -5.93 -15.22
N ASP A 471 -31.71 -6.73 -14.24
CA ASP A 471 -33.04 -7.33 -14.18
C ASP A 471 -34.10 -6.29 -13.83
N ILE A 472 -33.75 -5.36 -12.93
CA ILE A 472 -34.60 -4.26 -12.48
C ILE A 472 -33.86 -2.94 -12.64
N VAL A 473 -34.52 -1.97 -13.26
CA VAL A 473 -34.07 -0.58 -13.33
C VAL A 473 -35.07 0.28 -12.57
N LEU A 474 -34.59 1.02 -11.57
CA LEU A 474 -35.41 1.96 -10.81
C LEU A 474 -35.03 3.39 -11.24
N PRO A 475 -36.00 4.23 -11.63
CA PRO A 475 -35.72 5.61 -12.02
C PRO A 475 -35.33 6.44 -10.79
N THR A 476 -34.07 6.87 -10.70
CA THR A 476 -33.64 7.80 -9.64
C THR A 476 -33.79 9.25 -10.09
N ALA A 477 -33.99 10.16 -9.13
CA ALA A 477 -34.06 11.60 -9.36
C ALA A 477 -32.68 12.14 -9.81
N THR A 478 -32.70 13.12 -10.72
CA THR A 478 -31.48 13.83 -11.10
C THR A 478 -30.96 14.68 -9.95
N TRP A 479 -29.79 15.30 -10.13
CA TRP A 479 -29.18 16.15 -9.10
C TRP A 479 -29.98 17.43 -8.79
N TYR A 480 -30.91 17.83 -9.68
CA TYR A 480 -31.75 19.03 -9.50
C TYR A 480 -33.13 18.72 -8.92
N GLU A 481 -33.38 17.48 -8.51
CA GLU A 481 -34.70 17.02 -8.07
C GLU A 481 -34.65 16.39 -6.67
N LYS A 482 -33.52 16.51 -5.97
CA LYS A 482 -33.30 15.96 -4.63
C LYS A 482 -32.41 16.86 -3.78
N ASP A 483 -32.53 16.66 -2.48
CA ASP A 483 -31.68 17.31 -1.49
C ASP A 483 -30.54 16.36 -1.10
N ASP A 484 -29.30 16.84 -1.15
CA ASP A 484 -28.09 16.11 -0.76
C ASP A 484 -26.98 17.14 -0.46
N MET A 485 -25.78 16.69 -0.07
CA MET A 485 -24.60 17.53 0.16
C MET A 485 -23.40 17.08 -0.67
N ASN A 486 -22.53 18.03 -1.01
CA ASN A 486 -21.30 17.77 -1.74
C ASN A 486 -20.10 18.49 -1.11
N THR A 487 -18.95 17.80 -1.06
CA THR A 487 -17.65 18.33 -0.65
C THR A 487 -16.54 17.74 -1.52
N SER A 488 -15.45 18.47 -1.73
CA SER A 488 -14.32 18.01 -2.54
C SER A 488 -12.98 18.34 -1.90
N ASP A 489 -11.92 17.60 -2.25
CA ASP A 489 -10.52 17.88 -1.95
C ASP A 489 -10.12 19.31 -2.32
N MET A 490 -10.61 19.78 -3.46
CA MET A 490 -10.16 21.01 -4.13
C MET A 490 -10.46 22.29 -3.36
N HIS A 491 -11.50 22.30 -2.52
CA HIS A 491 -11.93 23.50 -1.80
C HIS A 491 -12.59 23.18 -0.45
N PRO A 492 -12.53 24.08 0.54
CA PRO A 492 -13.05 23.82 1.89
C PRO A 492 -14.58 23.93 2.01
N PHE A 493 -15.29 24.31 0.94
CA PHE A 493 -16.75 24.51 0.98
C PHE A 493 -17.53 23.19 1.04
N ILE A 494 -18.62 23.21 1.81
CA ILE A 494 -19.72 22.27 1.75
C ILE A 494 -20.92 23.00 1.16
N HIS A 495 -21.59 22.40 0.18
CA HIS A 495 -22.76 23.00 -0.46
C HIS A 495 -23.79 21.93 -0.82
N PRO A 496 -25.08 22.29 -0.96
CA PRO A 496 -26.13 21.33 -1.21
C PRO A 496 -26.27 20.99 -2.69
N LEU A 497 -26.94 19.87 -2.96
CA LEU A 497 -27.87 19.72 -4.08
C LEU A 497 -29.25 20.15 -3.57
N SER A 498 -30.04 20.79 -4.41
CA SER A 498 -31.36 21.27 -4.02
C SER A 498 -32.38 21.00 -5.10
N LYS A 499 -33.56 20.62 -4.63
CA LYS A 499 -34.72 20.36 -5.46
C LYS A 499 -35.23 21.65 -6.14
N ALA A 500 -35.00 21.77 -7.44
CA ALA A 500 -35.57 22.82 -8.28
C ALA A 500 -37.04 22.54 -8.61
N VAL A 501 -37.39 21.27 -8.82
CA VAL A 501 -38.76 20.76 -9.07
C VAL A 501 -38.92 19.36 -8.44
N ASP A 502 -40.16 18.88 -8.32
CA ASP A 502 -40.44 17.49 -7.99
C ASP A 502 -39.78 16.52 -8.98
N PRO A 503 -39.22 15.36 -8.52
CA PRO A 503 -38.73 14.32 -9.42
C PRO A 503 -39.75 14.00 -10.50
N VAL A 504 -39.36 14.15 -11.76
CA VAL A 504 -40.29 13.96 -12.87
C VAL A 504 -40.70 12.49 -13.06
N TRP A 505 -41.90 12.30 -13.60
CA TRP A 505 -42.53 10.99 -13.79
C TRP A 505 -42.66 10.21 -12.48
N GLU A 506 -42.13 8.99 -12.42
CA GLU A 506 -42.17 8.12 -11.24
C GLU A 506 -40.81 8.02 -10.55
N SER A 507 -39.87 8.93 -10.89
CA SER A 507 -38.54 8.93 -10.29
C SER A 507 -38.59 9.31 -8.80
N ARG A 508 -37.60 8.83 -8.04
CA ARG A 508 -37.45 9.12 -6.60
C ARG A 508 -35.98 9.34 -6.25
N SER A 509 -35.69 10.03 -5.16
CA SER A 509 -34.32 10.10 -4.62
C SER A 509 -33.78 8.70 -4.30
N ASP A 510 -32.46 8.57 -4.21
CA ASP A 510 -31.81 7.33 -3.76
C ASP A 510 -32.11 7.03 -2.27
N TRP A 511 -32.33 8.09 -1.47
CA TRP A 511 -32.88 8.04 -0.11
C TRP A 511 -34.37 7.80 -0.15
#